data_AF-A0A9E5UY58-F1
#
_entry.id   AF-A0A9E5UY58-F1
#
_cell.length_a   1.000
_cell.length_b   1.000
_cell.length_c   1.000
_cell.angle_alpha   90.00
_cell.angle_beta   90.00
_cell.angle_gamma   90.00
#
_symmetry.space_group_name_H-M   'P 1'
#
loop_
_entity.id
_entity.type
_entity.pdbx_description
1 polymer ?
#
loop_
_entity_poly.entity_id
_entity_poly.type
_entity_poly.pdbx_seq_one_letter_code
_entity_poly.pdbx_strand_id
1 'polypeptide(L)'
;MTGADGRGYGLFWDSKSLYGVFSVDGTQGSPSEDFRRASSGANQQWLKSYGQGGGAKVAVLARIDPKTGNMTDAAYLSAVLSSGKSNSLAVTGISTNSKGNLVVKAQSYFAPRRPDGKAMTQTGSGGSPFDYTVEITRDLKTVVSTSAKGWS
;
A
#
# COMPACT_ATOMS: atom_id res chain seq x y z
N MET A 1 -22.05 -13.52 4.50
CA MET A 1 -21.46 -12.49 5.40
C MET A 1 -19.96 -12.79 5.47
N THR A 2 -19.15 -12.02 4.74
CA THR A 2 -17.71 -12.29 4.52
C THR A 2 -16.94 -11.03 4.86
N GLY A 3 -16.53 -10.90 6.12
CA GLY A 3 -15.74 -9.76 6.57
C GLY A 3 -14.26 -10.10 6.43
N ALA A 4 -13.55 -9.44 5.52
CA ALA A 4 -12.14 -9.17 5.77
C ALA A 4 -12.12 -8.17 6.93
N ASP A 5 -11.22 -8.34 7.89
CA ASP A 5 -11.11 -7.40 8.99
C ASP A 5 -10.37 -6.14 8.50
N GLY A 6 -11.15 -5.31 7.79
CA GLY A 6 -10.74 -4.02 7.30
C GLY A 6 -10.74 -2.99 8.43
N ARG A 7 -9.62 -2.34 8.70
CA ARG A 7 -9.56 -1.20 9.65
C ARG A 7 -8.99 0.03 8.97
N GLY A 8 -9.71 1.15 9.03
CA GLY A 8 -9.17 2.47 8.70
C GLY A 8 -8.40 3.04 9.90
N TYR A 9 -7.23 3.62 9.67
CA TYR A 9 -6.37 4.12 10.76
C TYR A 9 -5.63 5.42 10.44
N GLY A 10 -5.90 6.05 9.30
CA GLY A 10 -5.32 7.36 8.97
C GLY A 10 -6.08 8.10 7.89
N LEU A 11 -6.10 9.42 8.01
CA LEU A 11 -6.53 10.36 6.98
C LEU A 11 -5.40 11.35 6.72
N PHE A 12 -5.20 11.71 5.46
CA PHE A 12 -4.22 12.71 5.04
C PHE A 12 -4.85 13.64 4.01
N TRP A 13 -4.75 14.95 4.23
CA TRP A 13 -5.22 15.98 3.31
C TRP A 13 -4.03 16.77 2.80
N ASP A 14 -3.80 16.77 1.49
CA ASP A 14 -2.65 17.43 0.88
C ASP A 14 -2.94 18.85 0.35
N SER A 15 -4.03 19.47 0.83
CA SER A 15 -4.69 20.70 0.32
C SER A 15 -5.52 20.54 -0.96
N LYS A 16 -5.40 19.43 -1.68
CA LYS A 16 -6.13 19.18 -2.95
C LYS A 16 -6.90 17.86 -2.95
N SER A 17 -6.39 16.85 -2.26
CA SER A 17 -6.90 15.48 -2.27
C SER A 17 -6.91 14.91 -0.86
N LEU A 18 -7.95 14.14 -0.58
CA LEU A 18 -8.11 13.38 0.66
C LEU A 18 -7.64 11.96 0.42
N TYR A 19 -6.85 11.44 1.34
CA TYR A 19 -6.37 10.07 1.33
C TYR A 19 -6.75 9.38 2.62
N GLY A 20 -7.20 8.13 2.51
CA GLY A 20 -7.47 7.22 3.61
C GLY A 20 -6.51 6.05 3.62
N VAL A 21 -6.12 5.63 4.81
CA VAL A 21 -5.25 4.46 5.02
C VAL A 21 -6.03 3.37 5.71
N PHE A 22 -6.02 2.19 5.11
CA PHE A 22 -6.72 1.00 5.58
C PHE A 22 -5.75 -0.18 5.72
N SER A 23 -6.13 -1.16 6.52
CA SER A 23 -5.50 -2.48 6.57
C SER A 23 -6.52 -3.52 6.15
N VAL A 24 -6.06 -4.56 5.45
CA VAL A 24 -6.89 -5.71 5.06
C VAL A 24 -6.06 -6.99 5.19
N ASP A 25 -6.67 -8.08 5.60
CA ASP A 25 -6.02 -9.40 5.73
C ASP A 25 -6.46 -10.42 4.67
N GLY A 26 -7.14 -9.94 3.63
CA GLY A 26 -7.51 -10.75 2.49
C GLY A 26 -8.32 -9.99 1.47
N THR A 27 -8.72 -10.71 0.43
CA THR A 27 -9.68 -10.26 -0.58
C THR A 27 -11.00 -10.98 -0.33
N GLN A 28 -12.12 -10.26 -0.34
CA GLN A 28 -13.44 -10.79 -0.04
C GLN A 28 -14.47 -10.23 -1.03
N GLY A 29 -15.52 -10.99 -1.31
CA GLY A 29 -16.55 -10.60 -2.26
C GLY A 29 -16.04 -10.49 -3.71
N SER A 30 -16.85 -9.86 -4.55
CA SER A 30 -16.49 -9.54 -5.94
C SER A 30 -15.61 -8.27 -6.00
N PRO A 31 -14.83 -8.07 -7.09
CA PRO A 31 -14.02 -6.85 -7.25
C PRO A 31 -14.81 -5.53 -7.15
N SER A 32 -16.12 -5.54 -7.42
CA SER A 32 -16.99 -4.36 -7.26
C SER A 32 -17.37 -4.07 -5.81
N GLU A 33 -17.19 -5.02 -4.89
CA GLU A 33 -17.66 -4.95 -3.50
C GLU A 33 -16.54 -4.64 -2.50
N ASP A 34 -15.27 -4.69 -2.90
CA ASP A 34 -14.13 -4.41 -2.03
C ASP A 34 -13.23 -3.29 -2.57
N PHE A 35 -12.03 -3.12 -1.99
CA PHE A 35 -11.09 -2.08 -2.39
C PHE A 35 -10.63 -2.22 -3.86
N ARG A 36 -10.79 -3.40 -4.48
CA ARG A 36 -10.50 -3.60 -5.91
C ARG A 36 -11.35 -2.69 -6.80
N ARG A 37 -12.51 -2.22 -6.34
CA ARG A 37 -13.35 -1.29 -7.11
C ARG A 37 -12.65 0.04 -7.42
N ALA A 38 -11.78 0.48 -6.51
CA ALA A 38 -11.03 1.73 -6.61
C ALA A 38 -9.60 1.54 -7.11
N SER A 39 -9.05 0.30 -7.07
CA SER A 39 -7.75 -0.01 -7.68
C SER A 39 -7.87 -0.59 -9.10
N SER A 40 -9.08 -0.90 -9.58
CA SER A 40 -9.34 -1.49 -10.91
C SER A 40 -8.93 -0.58 -12.07
N GLY A 41 -9.15 0.74 -11.93
CA GLY A 41 -8.75 1.77 -12.89
C GLY A 41 -7.27 2.16 -12.83
N ALA A 42 -6.50 1.52 -11.95
CA ALA A 42 -5.10 1.84 -11.75
C ALA A 42 -4.19 1.06 -12.72
N ASN A 43 -3.26 1.78 -13.36
CA ASN A 43 -2.23 1.21 -14.24
C ASN A 43 -0.93 0.87 -13.47
N GLN A 44 -1.05 0.42 -12.22
CA GLN A 44 0.10 0.27 -11.32
C GLN A 44 0.69 -1.13 -11.35
N GLN A 45 2.03 -1.20 -11.34
CA GLN A 45 2.78 -2.45 -11.15
C GLN A 45 2.75 -2.94 -9.70
N TRP A 46 2.39 -2.06 -8.76
CA TRP A 46 2.15 -2.37 -7.36
C TRP A 46 0.70 -2.77 -7.14
N LEU A 47 0.47 -4.08 -7.27
CA LEU A 47 -0.68 -4.84 -6.81
C LEU A 47 -2.03 -4.10 -6.84
N LYS A 48 -2.83 -4.42 -7.86
CA LYS A 48 -4.25 -4.02 -7.93
C LYS A 48 -5.13 -4.73 -6.88
N SER A 49 -4.56 -5.61 -6.05
CA SER A 49 -5.28 -6.46 -5.08
C SER A 49 -4.36 -6.94 -3.96
N TYR A 50 -4.89 -7.69 -3.00
CA TYR A 50 -4.11 -8.35 -1.94
C TYR A 50 -2.98 -9.25 -2.48
N GLY A 51 -3.09 -9.76 -3.71
CA GLY A 51 -2.14 -10.72 -4.28
C GLY A 51 -2.34 -12.13 -3.76
N GLN A 52 -1.31 -12.98 -3.86
CA GLN A 52 -1.37 -14.38 -3.42
C GLN A 52 -1.13 -14.51 -1.91
N GLY A 53 -1.97 -15.30 -1.23
CA GLY A 53 -1.88 -15.56 0.21
C GLY A 53 -3.19 -15.25 0.95
N GLY A 54 -3.13 -15.12 2.27
CA GLY A 54 -4.24 -14.72 3.13
C GLY A 54 -3.80 -14.60 4.59
N GLY A 55 -4.50 -13.78 5.38
CA GLY A 55 -4.31 -13.60 6.83
C GLY A 55 -3.29 -12.53 7.26
N ALA A 56 -2.37 -12.14 6.38
CA ALA A 56 -1.40 -11.09 6.67
C ALA A 56 -2.00 -9.70 6.44
N LYS A 57 -1.78 -8.74 7.34
CA LYS A 57 -2.40 -7.41 7.26
C LYS A 57 -1.61 -6.50 6.33
N VAL A 58 -2.06 -6.35 5.09
CA VAL A 58 -1.49 -5.42 4.10
C VAL A 58 -2.16 -4.06 4.23
N ALA A 59 -1.50 -3.00 3.78
CA ALA A 59 -2.06 -1.66 3.77
C ALA A 59 -2.75 -1.36 2.42
N VAL A 60 -3.82 -0.57 2.48
CA VAL A 60 -4.44 0.06 1.30
C VAL A 60 -4.40 1.56 1.49
N LEU A 61 -3.80 2.26 0.54
CA LEU A 61 -3.89 3.71 0.44
C LEU A 61 -4.96 4.02 -0.60
N ALA A 62 -5.98 4.79 -0.23
CA ALA A 62 -7.07 5.16 -1.13
C ALA A 62 -7.22 6.68 -1.20
N ARG A 63 -7.45 7.20 -2.39
CA ARG A 63 -7.87 8.58 -2.61
C ARG A 63 -9.39 8.66 -2.53
N ILE A 64 -9.89 9.64 -1.80
CA ILE A 64 -11.31 9.82 -1.49
C ILE A 64 -11.78 11.14 -2.09
N ASP A 65 -12.91 11.12 -2.81
CA ASP A 65 -13.62 12.32 -3.18
C ASP A 65 -14.28 12.91 -1.92
N PRO A 66 -13.85 14.10 -1.45
CA PRO A 66 -14.38 14.69 -0.22
C PRO A 66 -15.85 15.09 -0.33
N LYS A 67 -16.42 15.22 -1.53
CA LYS A 67 -17.83 15.58 -1.73
C LYS A 67 -18.76 14.38 -1.55
N THR A 68 -18.32 13.21 -2.01
CA THR A 68 -19.16 12.00 -2.07
C THR A 68 -18.74 10.92 -1.08
N GLY A 69 -17.53 11.01 -0.53
CA GLY A 69 -16.93 9.96 0.30
C GLY A 69 -16.48 8.73 -0.49
N ASN A 70 -16.64 8.73 -1.82
CA ASN A 70 -16.28 7.60 -2.67
C ASN A 70 -14.76 7.52 -2.87
N MET A 71 -14.22 6.30 -2.90
CA MET A 71 -12.83 6.08 -3.30
C MET A 71 -12.70 6.20 -4.81
N THR A 72 -11.77 7.03 -5.29
CA THR A 72 -11.52 7.24 -6.72
C THR A 72 -10.36 6.41 -7.24
N ASP A 73 -9.32 6.23 -6.41
CA ASP A 73 -8.10 5.51 -6.73
C ASP A 73 -7.61 4.76 -5.48
N ALA A 74 -6.96 3.61 -5.64
CA ALA A 74 -6.34 2.89 -4.53
C ALA A 74 -5.08 2.12 -4.94
N ALA A 75 -4.16 1.97 -3.99
CA ALA A 75 -2.93 1.17 -4.10
C ALA A 75 -2.80 0.22 -2.90
N TYR A 76 -2.47 -1.05 -3.17
CA TYR A 76 -2.14 -2.02 -2.13
C TYR A 76 -0.64 -2.01 -1.88
N LEU A 77 -0.26 -1.88 -0.61
CA LEU A 77 1.12 -1.88 -0.16
C LEU A 77 1.34 -3.10 0.75
N SER A 78 2.29 -3.96 0.41
CA SER A 78 2.58 -5.17 1.16
C SER A 78 4.07 -5.43 1.25
N ALA A 79 4.49 -6.15 2.28
CA ALA A 79 5.72 -6.93 2.24
C ALA A 79 5.50 -8.19 1.38
N VAL A 80 6.57 -8.94 1.11
CA VAL A 80 6.48 -10.21 0.36
C VAL A 80 7.37 -11.29 0.99
N LEU A 81 6.86 -12.52 1.01
CA LEU A 81 7.62 -13.71 1.42
C LEU A 81 8.54 -14.18 0.29
N SER A 82 9.54 -15.01 0.61
CA SER A 82 10.35 -15.71 -0.41
C SER A 82 9.52 -16.57 -1.36
N SER A 83 8.34 -17.03 -0.93
CA SER A 83 7.35 -17.74 -1.75
C SER A 83 6.58 -16.85 -2.73
N GLY A 84 6.82 -15.53 -2.74
CA GLY A 84 6.08 -14.56 -3.55
C GLY A 84 4.73 -14.13 -2.98
N LYS A 85 4.27 -14.77 -1.88
CA LYS A 85 3.02 -14.42 -1.19
C LYS A 85 3.13 -13.08 -0.48
N SER A 86 2.04 -12.32 -0.47
CA SER A 86 1.93 -11.05 0.25
C SER A 86 2.06 -11.27 1.76
N ASN A 87 2.66 -10.28 2.43
CA ASN A 87 2.79 -10.27 3.88
C ASN A 87 2.61 -8.87 4.48
N SER A 88 2.54 -8.81 5.81
CA SER A 88 2.11 -7.64 6.57
C SER A 88 2.98 -6.40 6.31
N LEU A 89 2.30 -5.27 6.16
CA LEU A 89 2.90 -3.94 6.06
C LEU A 89 1.96 -2.95 6.73
N ALA A 90 2.51 -2.11 7.61
CA ALA A 90 1.75 -1.09 8.34
C ALA A 90 2.25 0.31 7.95
N VAL A 91 1.37 1.17 7.47
CA VAL A 91 1.71 2.57 7.18
C VAL A 91 1.76 3.35 8.50
N THR A 92 2.82 4.14 8.70
CA THR A 92 3.07 4.92 9.92
C THR A 92 3.03 6.43 9.69
N GLY A 93 3.07 6.87 8.44
CA GLY A 93 2.95 8.29 8.12
C GLY A 93 2.84 8.55 6.63
N ILE A 94 2.22 9.68 6.28
CA ILE A 94 2.10 10.17 4.91
C ILE A 94 2.46 11.64 4.90
N SER A 95 3.21 12.06 3.88
CA SER A 95 3.46 13.46 3.57
C SER A 95 3.51 13.67 2.06
N THR A 96 3.70 14.91 1.61
CA THR A 96 4.01 15.24 0.21
C THR A 96 5.42 15.77 0.09
N ASN A 97 6.14 15.39 -0.97
CA ASN A 97 7.43 15.99 -1.31
C ASN A 97 7.28 17.22 -2.22
N SER A 98 8.41 17.86 -2.57
CA SER A 98 8.45 19.05 -3.42
C SER A 98 8.01 18.80 -4.87
N LYS A 99 8.08 17.55 -5.36
CA LYS A 99 7.53 17.15 -6.67
C LYS A 99 6.02 16.93 -6.63
N GLY A 100 5.43 17.02 -5.44
CA GLY A 100 4.02 16.77 -5.21
C GLY A 100 3.66 15.29 -5.13
N ASN A 101 4.62 14.37 -5.06
CA ASN A 101 4.34 12.95 -4.83
C ASN A 101 4.06 12.71 -3.35
N LEU A 102 3.29 11.67 -3.06
CA LEU A 102 3.12 11.17 -1.70
C LEU A 102 4.37 10.42 -1.27
N VAL A 103 4.79 10.66 -0.03
CA VAL A 103 5.84 9.91 0.67
C VAL A 103 5.17 9.13 1.79
N VAL A 104 5.09 7.82 1.62
CA VAL A 104 4.47 6.90 2.57
C VAL A 104 5.57 6.25 3.40
N LYS A 105 5.56 6.49 4.70
CA LYS A 105 6.39 5.78 5.68
C LYS A 105 5.63 4.55 6.17
N ALA A 106 6.32 3.43 6.28
CA ALA A 106 5.75 2.16 6.68
C ALA A 106 6.74 1.28 7.44
N GLN A 107 6.19 0.28 8.12
CA GLN A 107 6.87 -0.85 8.73
C GLN A 107 6.60 -2.09 7.88
N SER A 108 7.63 -2.64 7.25
CA SER A 108 7.56 -3.86 6.45
C SER A 108 7.95 -5.06 7.29
N TYR A 109 7.07 -6.03 7.49
CA TYR A 109 7.37 -7.18 8.37
C TYR A 109 8.21 -8.26 7.70
N PHE A 110 8.33 -8.20 6.37
CA PHE A 110 9.15 -9.09 5.54
C PHE A 110 9.79 -8.27 4.41
N ALA A 111 10.26 -8.91 3.32
CA ALA A 111 10.93 -8.23 2.23
C ALA A 111 10.06 -7.07 1.70
N PRO A 112 10.55 -5.81 1.79
CA PRO A 112 9.88 -4.69 1.14
C PRO A 112 9.90 -4.89 -0.38
N ARG A 113 9.03 -4.18 -1.10
CA ARG A 113 8.95 -4.29 -2.56
C ARG A 113 9.71 -3.15 -3.24
N ARG A 114 10.19 -3.41 -4.45
CA ARG A 114 10.73 -2.39 -5.37
C ARG A 114 9.58 -1.73 -6.15
N PRO A 115 9.81 -0.63 -6.89
CA PRO A 115 8.77 -0.01 -7.70
C PRO A 115 8.13 -0.96 -8.74
N ASP A 116 8.89 -1.96 -9.23
CA ASP A 116 8.42 -3.00 -10.14
C ASP A 116 7.58 -4.12 -9.47
N GLY A 117 7.32 -4.00 -8.16
CA GLY A 117 6.54 -4.95 -7.38
C GLY A 117 7.30 -6.16 -6.88
N LYS A 118 8.53 -6.41 -7.34
CA LYS A 118 9.36 -7.53 -6.87
C LYS A 118 9.92 -7.27 -5.48
N ALA A 119 10.30 -8.33 -4.77
CA ALA A 119 10.99 -8.22 -3.49
C ALA A 119 12.32 -7.45 -3.65
N MET A 120 12.64 -6.59 -2.69
CA MET A 120 14.01 -6.11 -2.50
C MET A 120 14.90 -7.26 -2.01
N THR A 121 16.20 -7.17 -2.27
CA THR A 121 17.21 -8.11 -1.77
C THR A 121 17.80 -7.57 -0.48
N GLN A 122 17.89 -8.41 0.55
CA GLN A 122 18.50 -8.02 1.81
C GLN A 122 20.02 -7.96 1.64
N THR A 123 20.62 -6.82 1.95
CA THR A 123 22.06 -6.57 1.83
C THR A 123 22.75 -6.29 3.16
N GLY A 124 21.98 -6.08 4.24
CA GLY A 124 22.48 -5.84 5.58
C GLY A 124 21.80 -6.69 6.65
N SER A 125 22.34 -6.63 7.86
CA SER A 125 21.72 -7.21 9.05
C SER A 125 20.60 -6.30 9.58
N GLY A 126 19.57 -6.90 10.17
CA GLY A 126 18.44 -6.18 10.75
C GLY A 126 17.29 -7.13 11.12
N GLY A 127 16.52 -6.75 12.13
CA GLY A 127 15.31 -7.46 12.56
C GLY A 127 14.06 -6.81 11.98
N SER A 128 13.04 -7.63 11.74
CA SER A 128 11.70 -7.15 11.37
C SER A 128 11.00 -6.48 12.57
N PRO A 129 10.21 -5.41 12.36
CA PRO A 129 9.89 -4.80 11.08
C PRO A 129 10.98 -3.86 10.54
N PHE A 130 10.98 -3.66 9.22
CA PHE A 130 11.92 -2.79 8.52
C PHE A 130 11.30 -1.44 8.20
N ASP A 131 12.00 -0.36 8.54
CA ASP A 131 11.66 1.00 8.12
C ASP A 131 11.66 1.08 6.60
N TYR A 132 10.52 1.45 6.05
CA TYR A 132 10.27 1.41 4.62
C TYR A 132 9.60 2.70 4.15
N THR A 133 10.09 3.23 3.03
CA THR A 133 9.54 4.43 2.40
C THR A 133 9.13 4.13 0.97
N VAL A 134 7.94 4.60 0.60
CA VAL A 134 7.39 4.51 -0.75
C VAL A 134 7.10 5.92 -1.24
N GLU A 135 7.66 6.30 -2.38
CA GLU A 135 7.25 7.48 -3.12
C GLU A 135 6.25 7.06 -4.19
N ILE A 136 5.05 7.63 -4.17
CA ILE A 136 3.97 7.27 -5.09
C ILE A 136 3.29 8.54 -5.61
N THR A 137 2.85 8.53 -6.87
CA THR A 137 2.14 9.66 -7.48
C THR A 137 0.81 9.94 -6.76
N ARG A 138 0.28 11.17 -6.86
CA ARG A 138 -0.98 11.57 -6.17
C ARG A 138 -2.22 10.82 -6.65
N ASP A 139 -2.26 10.42 -7.91
CA ASP A 139 -3.32 9.56 -8.44
C ASP A 139 -3.15 8.10 -7.98
N LEU A 140 -2.15 7.86 -7.13
CA LEU A 140 -1.68 6.58 -6.64
C LEU A 140 -1.11 5.68 -7.73
N LYS A 141 -1.17 6.03 -9.02
CA LYS A 141 -0.99 5.08 -10.14
C LYS A 141 0.43 4.55 -10.32
N THR A 142 1.43 5.23 -9.80
CA THR A 142 2.83 4.91 -10.07
C THR A 142 3.66 5.04 -8.81
N VAL A 143 4.29 3.94 -8.40
CA VAL A 143 5.38 3.99 -7.42
C VAL A 143 6.62 4.49 -8.14
N VAL A 144 7.13 5.63 -7.68
CA VAL A 144 8.28 6.33 -8.27
C VAL A 144 9.58 5.76 -7.71
N SER A 145 9.63 5.53 -6.40
CA SER A 145 10.82 5.02 -5.72
C SER A 145 10.45 4.32 -4.42
N THR A 146 11.35 3.47 -3.93
CA THR A 146 11.21 2.77 -2.65
C THR A 146 12.57 2.68 -1.97
N SER A 147 12.61 2.76 -0.64
CA SER A 147 13.84 2.57 0.12
C SER A 147 13.58 1.90 1.47
N ALA A 148 14.48 1.01 1.85
CA ALA A 148 14.51 0.39 3.17
C ALA A 148 15.96 0.18 3.61
N LYS A 149 16.28 0.48 4.87
CA LYS A 149 17.65 0.30 5.38
C LYS A 149 18.03 -1.18 5.37
N GLY A 150 19.17 -1.51 4.75
CA GLY A 150 19.65 -2.90 4.63
C GLY A 150 19.02 -3.69 3.49
N TRP A 151 18.37 -3.02 2.53
CA TRP A 151 17.73 -3.62 1.36
C TRP A 151 18.09 -2.88 0.06
N SER A 152 18.17 -3.60 -1.07
CA SER A 152 18.38 -3.06 -2.42
C SER A 152 17.44 -3.67 -3.47
#